data_AF-A0A9W9WUM9-F1
#
_entry.id   AF-A0A9W9WUM9-F1
#
_cell.length_a   1.000
_cell.length_b   1.000
_cell.length_c   1.000
_cell.angle_alpha   90.00
_cell.angle_beta   90.00
_cell.angle_gamma   90.00
#
_symmetry.space_group_name_H-M   'P 1'
#
loop_
_entity.id
_entity.type
_entity.pdbx_description
1 polymer ?
#
loop_
_entity_poly.entity_id
_entity_poly.type
_entity_poly.pdbx_seq_one_letter_code
_entity_poly.pdbx_strand_id
1 'polypeptide(L)'
;MHEERIKDLKLELESERTSRRTFQVENIEAKAEVRRLNDINVVVLVDGDGAKFLDTLLSSPDGAAEASRRLTKAVRTFLQDSPYSSEDVPILVRIYANLKDLATALQKNKVIPFERDLHRFAEQFTNSRAEFEFINVGPGKENADSKMTSKT
;
A
#
# COMPACT_ATOMS: atom_id res chain seq x y z
N MET A 1 -61.70 -16.82 -15.32
CA MET A 1 -60.53 -16.56 -16.20
C MET A 1 -59.81 -15.26 -15.85
N HIS A 2 -60.47 -14.10 -15.80
CA HIS A 2 -59.80 -12.83 -15.47
C HIS A 2 -59.35 -12.70 -14.00
N GLU A 3 -60.11 -13.23 -13.03
CA GLU A 3 -59.74 -13.15 -11.60
C GLU A 3 -58.50 -13.98 -11.25
N GLU A 4 -58.36 -15.15 -11.86
CA GLU A 4 -57.20 -16.03 -11.69
C GLU A 4 -55.94 -15.39 -12.27
N ARG A 5 -56.06 -14.79 -13.47
CA ARG A 5 -54.99 -14.00 -14.08
C ARG A 5 -54.55 -12.81 -13.22
N ILE A 6 -55.50 -12.12 -12.57
CA ILE A 6 -55.19 -11.01 -11.65
C ILE A 6 -54.47 -11.52 -10.40
N LYS A 7 -54.84 -12.71 -9.90
CA LYS A 7 -54.19 -13.32 -8.74
C LYS A 7 -52.75 -13.74 -9.05
N ASP A 8 -52.53 -14.38 -10.19
CA ASP A 8 -51.18 -14.78 -10.62
C ASP A 8 -50.27 -13.57 -10.86
N LEU A 9 -50.78 -12.54 -11.54
CA LEU A 9 -50.04 -11.29 -11.76
C LEU A 9 -49.68 -10.57 -10.45
N LYS A 10 -50.52 -10.69 -9.41
CA LYS A 10 -50.21 -10.14 -8.08
C LYS A 10 -49.08 -10.92 -7.41
N LEU A 11 -49.08 -12.24 -7.50
CA LEU A 11 -48.04 -13.09 -6.94
C LEU A 11 -46.68 -12.87 -7.65
N GLU A 12 -46.67 -12.75 -8.97
CA GLU A 12 -45.46 -12.40 -9.74
C GLU A 12 -44.94 -11.01 -9.36
N LEU A 13 -45.82 -10.02 -9.25
CA LEU A 13 -45.44 -8.67 -8.85
C LEU A 13 -44.85 -8.63 -7.43
N GLU A 14 -45.41 -9.39 -6.49
CA GLU A 14 -44.88 -9.49 -5.13
C GLU A 14 -43.52 -10.21 -5.09
N SER A 15 -43.37 -11.28 -5.86
CA SER A 15 -42.11 -11.99 -6.05
C SER A 15 -41.04 -11.06 -6.63
N GLU A 16 -41.34 -10.33 -7.71
CA GLU A 16 -40.38 -9.42 -8.34
C GLU A 16 -40.01 -8.25 -7.41
N ARG A 17 -40.99 -7.69 -6.68
CA ARG A 17 -40.73 -6.63 -5.68
C ARG A 17 -39.83 -7.13 -4.56
N THR A 18 -40.01 -8.36 -4.12
CA THR A 18 -39.19 -8.97 -3.07
C THR A 18 -37.78 -9.21 -3.58
N SER A 19 -37.63 -9.85 -4.73
CA SER A 19 -36.33 -10.07 -5.39
C SER A 19 -35.58 -8.76 -5.64
N ARG A 20 -36.27 -7.72 -6.10
CA ARG A 20 -35.67 -6.40 -6.31
C ARG A 20 -35.26 -5.74 -5.00
N ARG A 21 -36.00 -5.92 -3.91
CA ARG A 21 -35.61 -5.40 -2.59
C ARG A 21 -34.38 -6.13 -2.06
N THR A 22 -34.37 -7.46 -2.11
CA THR A 22 -33.23 -8.27 -1.65
C THR A 22 -31.97 -7.92 -2.44
N PHE A 23 -32.05 -7.86 -3.76
CA PHE A 23 -30.91 -7.48 -4.61
C PHE A 23 -30.39 -6.07 -4.30
N GLN A 24 -31.28 -5.11 -4.03
CA GLN A 24 -30.86 -3.76 -3.64
C GLN A 24 -30.13 -3.75 -2.28
N VAL A 25 -30.61 -4.52 -1.30
CA VAL A 25 -29.95 -4.65 0.01
C VAL A 25 -28.57 -5.28 -0.15
N GLU A 26 -28.47 -6.41 -0.85
CA GLU A 26 -27.18 -7.07 -1.12
C GLU A 26 -26.21 -6.15 -1.87
N ASN A 27 -26.70 -5.36 -2.83
CA ASN A 27 -25.87 -4.41 -3.57
C ASN A 27 -25.35 -3.28 -2.67
N ILE A 28 -26.18 -2.79 -1.74
CA ILE A 28 -25.78 -1.78 -0.75
C ILE A 28 -24.74 -2.36 0.22
N GLU A 29 -24.95 -3.58 0.72
CA GLU A 29 -24.03 -4.26 1.62
C GLU A 29 -22.68 -4.54 0.94
N ALA A 30 -22.69 -5.07 -0.28
CA ALA A 30 -21.49 -5.29 -1.08
C ALA A 30 -20.73 -3.98 -1.34
N LYS A 31 -21.43 -2.88 -1.67
CA LYS A 31 -20.79 -1.56 -1.85
C LYS A 31 -20.21 -1.02 -0.54
N ALA A 32 -20.88 -1.22 0.58
CA ALA A 32 -20.38 -0.81 1.89
C ALA A 32 -19.12 -1.60 2.25
N GLU A 33 -19.08 -2.88 1.92
CA GLU A 33 -17.90 -3.73 2.13
C GLU A 33 -16.72 -3.33 1.25
N VAL A 34 -16.95 -3.11 -0.05
CA VAL A 34 -15.93 -2.57 -0.97
C VAL A 34 -15.39 -1.23 -0.47
N ARG A 35 -16.26 -0.36 0.06
CA ARG A 35 -15.85 0.93 0.63
C ARG A 35 -15.01 0.75 1.90
N ARG A 36 -15.39 -0.17 2.78
CA ARG A 36 -14.58 -0.52 3.98
C ARG A 36 -13.20 -1.05 3.60
N LEU A 37 -13.12 -1.92 2.60
CA LEU A 37 -11.85 -2.44 2.09
C LEU A 37 -10.98 -1.32 1.50
N ASN A 38 -11.59 -0.34 0.82
CA ASN A 38 -10.88 0.84 0.32
C ASN A 38 -10.38 1.78 1.45
N ASP A 39 -11.05 1.78 2.61
CA ASP A 39 -10.60 2.54 3.79
C ASP A 39 -9.47 1.81 4.55
N ILE A 40 -9.31 0.50 4.34
CA ILE A 40 -8.27 -0.32 4.97
C ILE A 40 -7.00 -0.28 4.13
N ASN A 41 -5.93 0.28 4.70
CA ASN A 41 -4.61 0.29 4.09
C ASN A 41 -3.59 -0.31 5.05
N VAL A 42 -2.65 -1.07 4.51
CA VAL A 42 -1.47 -1.51 5.27
C VAL A 42 -0.41 -0.46 5.10
N VAL A 43 0.05 0.12 6.21
CA VAL A 43 1.12 1.13 6.20
C VAL A 43 2.39 0.52 6.77
N VAL A 44 3.47 0.56 5.99
CA VAL A 44 4.80 0.14 6.38
C VAL A 44 5.66 1.39 6.57
N LEU A 45 6.12 1.61 7.79
CA LEU A 45 7.03 2.69 8.14
C LEU A 45 8.42 2.08 8.40
N VAL A 46 9.44 2.57 7.69
CA VAL A 46 10.81 2.08 7.79
C VAL A 46 11.73 3.22 8.22
N ASP A 47 12.49 2.99 9.29
CA ASP A 47 13.69 3.79 9.59
C ASP A 47 14.81 3.35 8.64
N GLY A 48 15.05 4.16 7.61
CA GLY A 48 16.06 3.88 6.58
C GLY A 48 17.50 4.13 7.03
N ASP A 49 17.72 4.85 8.14
CA ASP A 49 19.06 5.02 8.72
C ASP A 49 19.48 3.76 9.50
N GLY A 50 18.53 3.15 10.23
CA GLY A 50 18.72 1.89 10.97
C GLY A 50 18.58 0.61 10.12
N ALA A 51 17.80 0.64 9.05
CA ALA A 51 17.52 -0.52 8.19
C ALA A 51 17.75 -0.21 6.70
N LYS A 52 19.03 -0.09 6.32
CA LYS A 52 19.40 0.18 4.92
C LYS A 52 19.04 -0.95 3.97
N PHE A 53 18.77 -0.60 2.71
CA PHE A 53 18.64 -1.55 1.62
C PHE A 53 19.93 -2.35 1.41
N LEU A 54 19.79 -3.54 0.82
CA LEU A 54 20.93 -4.38 0.41
C LEU A 54 21.83 -3.61 -0.56
N ASP A 55 23.14 -3.71 -0.35
CA ASP A 55 24.16 -3.07 -1.19
C ASP A 55 23.96 -3.37 -2.68
N THR A 56 23.59 -4.61 -3.02
CA THR A 56 23.32 -5.03 -4.42
C THR A 56 22.11 -4.32 -5.05
N LEU A 57 21.15 -3.87 -4.24
CA LEU A 57 20.03 -3.05 -4.72
C LEU A 57 20.46 -1.60 -4.87
N LEU A 58 21.19 -1.07 -3.90
CA LEU A 58 21.69 0.31 -3.95
C LEU A 58 22.67 0.57 -5.10
N SER A 59 23.44 -0.43 -5.50
CA SER A 59 24.41 -0.33 -6.60
C SER A 59 23.83 -0.64 -7.99
N SER A 60 22.58 -1.11 -8.08
CA SER A 60 21.97 -1.55 -9.33
C SER A 60 21.11 -0.45 -9.97
N PRO A 61 21.18 -0.24 -11.30
CA PRO A 61 20.32 0.72 -12.01
C PRO A 61 18.81 0.49 -11.81
N ASP A 62 18.40 -0.77 -11.66
CA ASP A 62 17.00 -1.19 -11.47
C ASP A 62 16.69 -1.56 -10.03
N GLY A 63 17.65 -1.34 -9.12
CA GLY A 63 17.57 -1.81 -7.75
C GLY A 63 16.42 -1.22 -6.95
N ALA A 64 16.02 0.02 -7.25
CA ALA A 64 14.86 0.65 -6.63
C ALA A 64 13.54 -0.05 -6.99
N ALA A 65 13.33 -0.36 -8.27
CA ALA A 65 12.14 -1.09 -8.72
C ALA A 65 12.10 -2.52 -8.14
N GLU A 66 13.24 -3.21 -8.13
CA GLU A 66 13.34 -4.55 -7.53
C GLU A 66 13.13 -4.50 -6.01
N ALA A 67 13.63 -3.47 -5.32
CA ALA A 67 13.39 -3.26 -3.90
C ALA A 67 11.89 -3.12 -3.60
N SER A 68 11.18 -2.29 -4.37
CA SER A 68 9.73 -2.11 -4.21
C SER A 68 8.95 -3.40 -4.42
N ARG A 69 9.33 -4.20 -5.43
CA ARG A 69 8.71 -5.50 -5.70
C ARG A 69 8.96 -6.50 -4.58
N ARG A 70 10.21 -6.59 -4.09
CA ARG A 70 10.58 -7.48 -2.98
C ARG A 70 9.85 -7.12 -1.70
N LEU A 71 9.76 -5.82 -1.38
CA LEU A 71 9.07 -5.35 -0.20
C LEU A 71 7.57 -5.64 -0.27
N THR A 72 6.93 -5.36 -1.41
CA THR A 72 5.53 -5.72 -1.64
C THR A 72 5.31 -7.21 -1.40
N LYS A 73 6.14 -8.07 -2.00
CA LYS A 73 6.04 -9.53 -1.86
C LYS A 73 6.23 -9.97 -0.40
N ALA A 74 7.20 -9.40 0.30
CA ALA A 74 7.47 -9.73 1.71
C ALA A 74 6.28 -9.37 2.60
N VAL A 75 5.69 -8.17 2.41
CA VAL A 75 4.51 -7.73 3.16
C VAL A 75 3.29 -8.61 2.82
N ARG A 76 3.03 -8.90 1.54
CA ARG A 76 1.95 -9.83 1.14
C ARG A 76 2.09 -11.20 1.78
N THR A 77 3.31 -11.73 1.80
CA THR A 77 3.60 -13.02 2.46
C THR A 77 3.33 -12.94 3.96
N PHE A 78 3.74 -11.85 4.62
CA PHE A 78 3.47 -11.64 6.04
C PHE A 78 1.96 -11.55 6.36
N LEU A 79 1.17 -10.99 5.44
CA LEU A 79 -0.27 -10.82 5.61
C LEU A 79 -1.10 -12.03 5.20
N GLN A 80 -0.50 -13.10 4.66
CA GLN A 80 -1.21 -14.20 4.01
C GLN A 80 -2.29 -14.85 4.89
N ASP A 81 -2.05 -14.95 6.20
CA ASP A 81 -2.99 -15.53 7.18
C ASP A 81 -3.79 -14.47 7.95
N SER A 82 -3.76 -13.20 7.50
CA SER A 82 -4.49 -12.09 8.11
C SER A 82 -5.77 -11.74 7.33
N PRO A 83 -6.73 -11.02 7.95
CA PRO A 83 -7.88 -10.45 7.24
C PRO A 83 -7.51 -9.47 6.10
N TYR A 84 -6.24 -9.06 6.02
CA TYR A 84 -5.70 -8.10 5.04
C TYR A 84 -4.92 -8.78 3.90
N SER A 85 -5.08 -10.09 3.74
CA SER A 85 -4.39 -10.91 2.73
C SER A 85 -4.84 -10.62 1.29
N SER A 86 -5.98 -9.94 1.09
CA SER A 86 -6.48 -9.59 -0.24
C SER A 86 -5.48 -8.73 -1.01
N GLU A 87 -5.31 -9.04 -2.30
CA GLU A 87 -4.48 -8.26 -3.22
C GLU A 87 -5.01 -6.83 -3.45
N ASP A 88 -6.30 -6.61 -3.18
CA ASP A 88 -6.95 -5.30 -3.32
C ASP A 88 -6.63 -4.36 -2.16
N VAL A 89 -6.13 -4.87 -1.03
CA VAL A 89 -5.72 -4.02 0.11
C VAL A 89 -4.43 -3.28 -0.27
N PRO A 90 -4.41 -1.94 -0.33
CA PRO A 90 -3.21 -1.21 -0.70
C PRO A 90 -2.12 -1.32 0.38
N ILE A 91 -0.86 -1.39 -0.07
CA ILE A 91 0.32 -1.39 0.81
C ILE A 91 1.07 -0.08 0.56
N LEU A 92 0.98 0.82 1.53
CA LEU A 92 1.67 2.11 1.55
C LEU A 92 3.02 1.93 2.25
N VAL A 93 4.11 2.25 1.57
CA VAL A 93 5.47 2.15 2.11
C VAL A 93 6.09 3.52 2.23
N ARG A 94 6.56 3.86 3.44
CA ARG A 94 7.29 5.10 3.69
C ARG A 94 8.61 4.81 4.38
N ILE A 95 9.69 5.25 3.75
CA ILE A 95 11.05 5.11 4.27
C ILE A 95 11.53 6.47 4.70
N TYR A 96 11.93 6.61 5.94
CA TYR A 96 12.43 7.85 6.51
C TYR A 96 13.92 7.72 6.75
N ALA A 97 14.72 8.57 6.12
CA ALA A 97 16.16 8.57 6.34
C ALA A 97 16.75 9.96 6.14
N ASN A 98 17.88 10.24 6.79
CA ASN A 98 18.69 11.38 6.45
C ASN A 98 19.52 11.05 5.21
N LEU A 99 18.97 11.38 4.02
CA LEU A 99 19.59 11.03 2.75
C LEU A 99 21.04 11.52 2.63
N LYS A 100 21.36 12.67 3.22
CA LYS A 100 22.72 13.23 3.16
C LYS A 100 23.70 12.33 3.91
N ASP A 101 23.44 12.07 5.19
CA ASP A 101 24.36 11.31 6.02
C ASP A 101 24.43 9.85 5.58
N LEU A 102 23.30 9.28 5.17
CA LEU A 102 23.24 7.93 4.60
C LEU A 102 24.03 7.84 3.28
N ALA A 103 23.91 8.82 2.38
CA ALA A 103 24.66 8.84 1.13
C ALA A 103 26.18 8.91 1.39
N THR A 104 26.61 9.82 2.28
CA THR A 104 28.01 9.94 2.69
C THR A 104 28.54 8.63 3.28
N ALA A 105 27.75 7.97 4.14
CA ALA A 105 28.12 6.70 4.74
C ALA A 105 28.24 5.57 3.70
N LEU A 106 27.29 5.47 2.77
CA LEU A 106 27.31 4.45 1.71
C LEU A 106 28.49 4.65 0.75
N GLN A 107 28.79 5.90 0.38
CA GLN A 107 29.94 6.20 -0.48
C GLN A 107 31.26 5.87 0.22
N LYS A 108 31.41 6.27 1.49
CA LYS A 108 32.62 5.98 2.28
C LYS A 108 32.90 4.48 2.39
N ASN A 109 31.84 3.67 2.47
CA ASN A 109 31.92 2.21 2.51
C ASN A 109 31.95 1.55 1.12
N LYS A 110 32.05 2.33 0.04
CA LYS A 110 32.13 1.86 -1.36
C LYS A 110 30.90 1.04 -1.81
N VAL A 111 29.74 1.25 -1.18
CA VAL A 111 28.47 0.64 -1.60
C VAL A 111 27.95 1.32 -2.86
N ILE A 112 28.04 2.65 -2.89
CA ILE A 112 27.71 3.47 -4.05
C ILE A 112 28.93 4.31 -4.49
N PRO A 113 29.10 4.58 -5.79
CA PRO A 113 30.20 5.42 -6.28
C PRO A 113 30.10 6.89 -5.85
N PHE A 114 28.89 7.46 -5.87
CA PHE A 114 28.63 8.86 -5.60
C PHE A 114 27.40 9.05 -4.71
N GLU A 115 27.39 10.08 -3.87
CA GLU A 115 26.24 10.39 -3.01
C GLU A 115 24.94 10.58 -3.83
N ARG A 116 25.03 11.18 -5.03
CA ARG A 116 23.89 11.33 -5.96
C ARG A 116 23.21 10.02 -6.34
N ASP A 117 23.91 8.89 -6.22
CA ASP A 117 23.36 7.59 -6.61
C ASP A 117 22.30 7.14 -5.59
N LEU A 118 22.46 7.49 -4.29
CA LEU A 118 21.40 7.27 -3.30
C LEU A 118 20.19 8.18 -3.57
N HIS A 119 20.43 9.45 -3.92
CA HIS A 119 19.34 10.37 -4.27
C HIS A 119 18.54 9.85 -5.46
N ARG A 120 19.23 9.40 -6.51
CA ARG A 120 18.59 8.75 -7.67
C ARG A 120 17.82 7.50 -7.26
N PHE A 121 18.38 6.65 -6.40
CA PHE A 121 17.68 5.48 -5.89
C PHE A 121 16.39 5.87 -5.15
N ALA A 122 16.44 6.87 -4.28
CA ALA A 122 15.28 7.35 -3.52
C ALA A 122 14.18 7.92 -4.44
N GLU A 123 14.57 8.68 -5.46
CA GLU A 123 13.66 9.18 -6.50
C GLU A 123 13.03 8.04 -7.32
N GLN A 124 13.84 7.09 -7.78
CA GLN A 124 13.35 5.93 -8.53
C GLN A 124 12.45 5.04 -7.68
N PHE A 125 12.75 4.90 -6.38
CA PHE A 125 11.93 4.13 -5.44
C PHE A 125 10.57 4.79 -5.26
N THR A 126 10.55 6.11 -5.02
CA THR A 126 9.32 6.90 -4.90
C THR A 126 8.49 6.86 -6.18
N ASN A 127 9.14 6.92 -7.35
CA ASN A 127 8.46 6.88 -8.64
C ASN A 127 8.12 5.46 -9.12
N SER A 128 8.56 4.42 -8.42
CA SER A 128 8.32 3.03 -8.84
C SER A 128 6.86 2.65 -8.77
N ARG A 129 6.14 3.17 -7.77
CA ARG A 129 4.71 2.94 -7.50
C ARG A 129 4.12 4.12 -6.73
N ALA A 130 2.83 4.40 -6.91
CA ALA A 130 2.17 5.53 -6.25
C ALA A 130 2.13 5.40 -4.72
N GLU A 131 2.20 4.17 -4.21
CA GLU A 131 2.12 3.85 -2.79
C GLU A 131 3.47 3.92 -2.05
N PHE A 132 4.55 4.26 -2.75
CA PHE A 132 5.92 4.19 -2.25
C PHE A 132 6.52 5.58 -2.11
N GLU A 133 7.07 5.89 -0.94
CA GLU A 133 7.71 7.17 -0.65
C GLU A 133 9.05 6.97 0.05
N PHE A 134 10.10 7.62 -0.45
CA PHE A 134 11.37 7.79 0.26
C PHE A 134 11.50 9.23 0.75
N ILE A 135 11.40 9.42 2.05
CA ILE A 135 11.26 10.72 2.70
C ILE A 135 12.58 11.11 3.36
N ASN A 136 13.16 12.21 2.87
CA ASN A 136 14.32 12.82 3.51
C ASN A 136 13.89 13.57 4.77
N VAL A 137 14.38 13.16 5.94
CA VAL A 137 14.08 13.83 7.22
C VAL A 137 15.05 14.94 7.60
N GLY A 138 16.10 15.13 6.79
CA GLY A 138 17.13 16.15 7.02
C GLY A 138 18.01 15.87 8.26
N PRO A 139 18.88 16.82 8.63
CA PRO A 139 19.83 16.64 9.73
C PRO A 139 19.13 16.67 11.09
N GLY A 140 19.34 15.64 11.91
CA GLY A 140 18.82 15.51 13.27
C GLY A 140 18.50 14.06 13.63
N LYS A 141 19.19 13.52 14.64
CA LYS A 141 19.08 12.12 15.07
C LYS A 141 17.67 11.72 15.54
N GLU A 142 16.83 12.71 15.87
CA GLU A 142 15.46 12.53 16.35
C GLU A 142 14.39 12.76 15.26
N ASN A 143 14.76 13.17 14.03
CA ASN A 143 13.75 13.54 13.03
C ASN A 143 13.02 12.33 12.44
N ALA A 144 13.70 11.20 12.26
CA ALA A 144 13.07 9.95 11.81
C ALA A 144 12.07 9.44 12.85
N ASP A 145 12.53 9.30 14.10
CA ASP A 145 11.71 8.86 15.24
C ASP A 145 10.51 9.80 15.47
N SER A 146 10.74 11.12 15.43
CA SER A 146 9.69 12.12 15.64
C SER A 146 8.65 12.12 14.52
N LYS A 147 9.03 11.86 13.26
CA LYS A 147 8.09 11.74 12.13
C LYS A 147 7.32 10.43 12.14
N MET A 148 7.93 9.32 12.57
CA MET A 148 7.25 8.04 12.73
C MET A 148 6.17 8.12 13.82
N THR A 149 6.41 8.89 14.89
CA THR A 149 5.47 9.01 16.01
C THR A 149 4.33 10.01 15.74
N SER A 150 4.52 10.99 14.85
CA SER A 150 3.55 12.09 14.67
C SER A 150 2.32 11.77 13.80
N LYS A 151 2.15 10.53 13.33
CA LYS A 151 1.12 10.18 12.34
C LYS A 151 0.32 8.90 12.65
N THR A 152 0.28 8.51 13.93
CA THR A 152 -0.76 7.61 14.46
C THR A 152 -1.85 8.47 15.09
#